data_AF-A0A8X6UWF3-F1
#
_entry.id   AF-A0A8X6UWF3-F1
#
_cell.length_a   1.000
_cell.length_b   1.000
_cell.length_c   1.000
_cell.angle_alpha   90.00
_cell.angle_beta   90.00
_cell.angle_gamma   90.00
#
_symmetry.space_group_name_H-M   'P 1'
#
loop_
_entity.id
_entity.type
_entity.pdbx_description
1 polymer ?
#
loop_
_entity_poly.entity_id
_entity_poly.type
_entity_poly.pdbx_seq_one_letter_code
_entity_poly.pdbx_strand_id
1 'polypeptide(L)'
;MNGTYKYPIVHRGSDAAKVFMKVVTKEAKEIDYLYSNKKPMIPLTKEQQDVDASSHLRRNARSFISDDKVSLLIRKGCFPYDYVSDVEKLNDTCLSPKEKLYSRLNNEDITDDDYQHANHVWNAFNIKSLGNYSDLYVKTYVLLLSDIFENFRSVCMKAYNLDPVWYYTAPGLSWDSMLKLTNVKIELLMDYDMYLFVEKGIRVGISQCSNRYARANNKFLPNFEPSKPQNFLLYLDANNLYG
;
A
#
# COMPACT_ATOMS: atom_id res chain seq x y z
N MET A 1 -15.74 -15.88 6.40
CA MET A 1 -14.78 -17.00 6.57
C MET A 1 -14.68 -17.27 8.06
N ASN A 2 -15.22 -18.39 8.54
CA ASN A 2 -14.95 -18.83 9.91
C ASN A 2 -13.55 -19.45 9.90
N GLY A 3 -12.52 -18.59 9.96
CA GLY A 3 -11.17 -19.04 10.24
C GLY A 3 -11.19 -19.64 11.64
N THR A 4 -11.17 -20.97 11.72
CA THR A 4 -11.05 -21.66 13.00
C THR A 4 -9.68 -21.33 13.56
N TYR A 5 -9.67 -20.48 14.60
CA TYR A 5 -8.46 -20.13 15.32
C TYR A 5 -7.71 -21.41 15.70
N LYS A 6 -6.48 -21.55 15.21
CA LYS A 6 -5.60 -22.67 15.51
C LYS A 6 -4.69 -22.26 16.65
N TYR A 7 -4.80 -22.96 17.78
CA TYR A 7 -3.98 -22.67 18.94
C TYR A 7 -2.48 -22.82 18.62
N PRO A 8 -1.62 -21.93 19.15
CA PRO A 8 -0.18 -22.02 18.94
C PRO A 8 0.38 -23.31 19.55
N ILE A 9 1.26 -23.98 18.81
CA ILE A 9 1.95 -25.18 19.29
C ILE A 9 3.16 -24.73 20.09
N VAL A 10 3.11 -24.91 21.42
CA VAL A 10 4.21 -24.59 22.33
C VAL A 10 4.91 -25.87 22.77
N HIS A 11 6.20 -26.00 22.44
CA HIS A 11 7.04 -27.13 22.88
C HIS A 11 8.41 -26.65 23.33
N ARG A 12 8.82 -27.05 24.55
CA ARG A 12 10.09 -26.65 25.19
C ARG A 12 10.91 -27.86 25.66
N GLY A 13 10.97 -28.90 24.84
CA GLY A 13 11.84 -30.07 25.06
C GLY A 13 13.19 -29.95 24.34
N SER A 14 14.15 -30.81 24.71
CA SER A 14 15.45 -30.92 24.04
C SER A 14 15.36 -31.35 22.57
N ASP A 15 14.20 -31.84 22.14
CA ASP A 15 13.86 -32.25 20.78
C ASP A 15 13.05 -31.19 20.00
N ALA A 16 13.03 -29.93 20.47
CA ALA A 16 12.22 -28.86 19.87
C ALA A 16 12.42 -28.68 18.35
N ALA A 17 13.65 -28.81 17.85
CA ALA A 17 13.92 -28.74 16.41
C ALA A 17 13.21 -29.86 15.62
N LYS A 18 13.16 -31.07 16.17
CA LYS A 18 12.48 -32.22 15.56
C LYS A 18 10.96 -32.02 15.57
N VAL A 19 10.42 -31.50 16.67
CA VAL A 19 8.99 -31.17 16.78
C VAL A 19 8.61 -30.07 15.80
N PHE A 20 9.42 -29.02 15.69
CA PHE A 20 9.22 -27.94 14.72
C PHE A 20 9.17 -28.46 13.28
N MET A 21 10.16 -29.25 12.85
CA MET A 21 10.18 -29.81 11.50
C MET A 21 8.99 -30.71 11.22
N LYS A 22 8.55 -31.50 12.21
CA LYS A 22 7.36 -32.34 12.10
C LYS A 22 6.08 -31.51 11.92
N VAL A 23 5.94 -30.43 12.69
CA VAL A 23 4.80 -29.51 12.61
C VAL A 23 4.77 -28.83 11.24
N VAL A 24 5.87 -28.20 10.83
CA VAL A 24 5.97 -27.53 9.52
C VAL A 24 5.67 -28.50 8.37
N THR A 25 6.19 -29.73 8.43
CA THR A 25 5.89 -30.76 7.41
C THR A 25 4.39 -31.11 7.37
N LYS A 26 3.72 -31.14 8.52
CA LYS A 26 2.28 -31.40 8.60
C LYS A 26 1.47 -30.23 8.03
N GLU A 27 1.80 -29.00 8.43
CA GLU A 27 1.17 -27.79 7.89
C GLU A 27 1.34 -27.72 6.37
N ALA A 28 2.56 -27.99 5.86
CA ALA A 28 2.84 -27.99 4.43
C ALA A 28 1.94 -28.98 3.66
N LYS A 29 1.68 -30.17 4.21
CA LYS A 29 0.76 -31.15 3.61
C LYS A 29 -0.70 -30.70 3.64
N GLU A 30 -1.12 -30.06 4.73
CA GLU A 30 -2.48 -29.53 4.86
C GLU A 30 -2.72 -28.37 3.88
N ILE A 31 -1.73 -27.49 3.75
CA ILE A 31 -1.67 -26.43 2.74
C ILE A 31 -1.73 -27.03 1.33
N ASP A 32 -0.89 -28.02 1.02
CA ASP A 32 -0.87 -28.69 -0.29
C ASP A 32 -2.21 -29.34 -0.63
N TYR A 33 -2.88 -29.95 0.35
CA TYR A 33 -4.23 -30.48 0.20
C TYR A 33 -5.28 -29.38 -0.10
N LEU A 34 -5.20 -28.23 0.57
CA LEU A 34 -6.07 -27.08 0.31
C LEU A 34 -5.83 -26.49 -1.08
N TYR A 35 -4.57 -26.36 -1.50
CA TYR A 35 -4.20 -25.88 -2.84
C TYR A 35 -4.50 -26.88 -3.95
N SER A 36 -4.57 -28.18 -3.65
CA SER A 36 -5.01 -29.21 -4.59
C SER A 36 -6.54 -29.18 -4.78
N ASN A 37 -7.28 -28.68 -3.79
CA ASN A 37 -8.74 -28.54 -3.82
C ASN A 37 -9.17 -27.06 -3.86
N LYS A 38 -8.66 -26.33 -4.85
CA LYS A 38 -8.91 -24.88 -4.99
C LYS A 38 -10.40 -24.60 -5.06
N LYS A 39 -10.95 -24.00 -4.00
CA LYS A 39 -12.21 -23.27 -4.12
C LYS A 39 -11.89 -21.93 -4.80
N PRO A 40 -12.59 -21.54 -5.87
CA PRO A 40 -12.38 -20.25 -6.48
C PRO A 40 -12.60 -19.16 -5.43
N MET A 41 -11.69 -18.20 -5.38
CA MET A 41 -11.85 -17.00 -4.56
C MET A 41 -13.16 -16.35 -5.00
N ILE A 42 -14.13 -16.24 -4.10
CA ILE A 42 -15.40 -15.57 -4.40
C ILE A 42 -15.02 -14.12 -4.69
N PRO A 43 -15.23 -13.63 -5.93
CA PRO A 43 -14.95 -12.23 -6.24
C PRO A 43 -15.75 -11.35 -5.27
N LEU A 44 -15.18 -10.20 -4.90
CA LEU A 44 -15.96 -9.18 -4.20
C LEU A 44 -17.28 -8.98 -4.95
N THR A 45 -18.38 -8.92 -4.21
CA THR A 45 -19.68 -8.60 -4.80
C THR A 45 -19.60 -7.23 -5.48
N LYS A 46 -20.47 -6.97 -6.46
CA LYS A 46 -20.53 -5.66 -7.14
C LYS A 46 -20.64 -4.50 -6.13
N GLU A 47 -21.44 -4.67 -5.08
CA GLU A 47 -21.57 -3.70 -3.99
C GLU A 47 -20.25 -3.45 -3.25
N GLN A 48 -19.46 -4.49 -2.97
CA GLN A 48 -18.15 -4.34 -2.33
C GLN A 48 -17.11 -3.71 -3.27
N GLN A 49 -17.16 -4.07 -4.56
CA GLN A 49 -16.32 -3.43 -5.58
C GLN A 49 -16.67 -1.95 -5.76
N ASP A 50 -17.95 -1.58 -5.67
CA ASP A 50 -18.38 -0.19 -5.79
C ASP A 50 -18.00 0.66 -4.57
N VAL A 51 -17.95 0.06 -3.37
CA VAL A 51 -17.44 0.69 -2.15
C VAL A 51 -15.92 0.87 -2.18
N ASP A 52 -15.18 -0.10 -2.74
CA ASP A 52 -13.73 -0.01 -2.94
C ASP A 52 -13.33 0.77 -4.20
N ALA A 53 -14.27 0.98 -5.13
CA ALA A 53 -14.00 1.70 -6.35
C ALA A 53 -13.75 3.18 -6.04
N SER A 54 -12.72 3.70 -6.71
CA SER A 54 -12.41 5.12 -6.91
C SER A 54 -13.56 6.00 -7.41
N SER A 55 -14.79 5.47 -7.54
CA SER A 55 -16.02 6.20 -7.81
C SER A 55 -16.27 7.33 -6.79
N HIS A 56 -15.76 7.17 -5.56
CA HIS A 56 -15.81 8.19 -4.50
C HIS A 56 -14.73 9.28 -4.61
N LEU A 57 -13.66 9.12 -5.42
CA LEU A 57 -12.58 10.11 -5.62
C LEU A 57 -13.01 11.34 -6.46
N ARG A 58 -14.31 11.59 -6.54
CA ARG A 58 -14.89 12.65 -7.36
C ARG A 58 -15.82 13.55 -6.58
N ARG A 59 -16.14 13.25 -5.32
CA ARG A 59 -17.18 13.97 -4.60
C ARG A 59 -16.79 15.43 -4.41
N ASN A 60 -15.61 15.67 -3.84
CA ASN A 60 -15.12 17.01 -3.63
C ASN A 60 -14.63 17.60 -4.96
N ALA A 61 -13.94 16.83 -5.80
CA ALA A 61 -13.43 17.32 -7.08
C ALA A 61 -14.53 17.87 -8.01
N ARG A 62 -15.70 17.22 -8.08
CA ARG A 62 -16.86 17.65 -8.90
C ARG A 62 -17.45 18.98 -8.49
N SER A 63 -17.30 19.38 -7.23
CA SER A 63 -17.79 20.69 -6.77
C SER A 63 -16.93 21.86 -7.26
N PHE A 64 -15.69 21.58 -7.67
CA PHE A 64 -14.72 22.60 -8.09
C PHE A 64 -14.28 22.49 -9.55
N ILE A 65 -14.53 21.35 -10.20
CA ILE A 65 -13.99 21.00 -11.52
C ILE A 65 -15.10 20.32 -12.34
N SER A 66 -15.21 20.69 -13.61
CA SER A 66 -16.21 20.13 -14.52
C SER A 66 -15.96 18.64 -14.79
N ASP A 67 -17.03 17.86 -14.94
CA ASP A 67 -16.96 16.39 -15.03
C ASP A 67 -16.07 15.88 -16.18
N ASP A 68 -16.04 16.58 -17.31
CA ASP A 68 -15.18 16.29 -18.46
C ASP A 68 -13.69 16.40 -18.11
N LYS A 69 -13.33 17.37 -17.25
CA LYS A 69 -11.95 17.66 -16.84
C LYS A 69 -11.50 16.92 -15.59
N VAL A 70 -12.42 16.48 -14.73
CA VAL A 70 -12.11 15.67 -13.53
C VAL A 70 -11.34 14.41 -13.91
N SER A 71 -11.70 13.79 -15.04
CA SER A 71 -11.02 12.58 -15.56
C SER A 71 -9.51 12.77 -15.77
N LEU A 72 -9.08 13.99 -16.10
CA LEU A 72 -7.67 14.33 -16.30
C LEU A 72 -6.89 14.43 -14.99
N LEU A 73 -7.57 14.61 -13.86
CA LEU A 73 -6.96 14.93 -12.57
C LEU A 73 -6.94 13.78 -11.57
N ILE A 74 -7.59 12.65 -11.87
CA ILE A 74 -7.66 11.49 -10.96
C ILE A 74 -6.35 10.68 -10.95
N ARG A 75 -5.45 10.90 -11.92
CA ARG A 75 -4.11 10.30 -11.93
C ARG A 75 -3.08 11.21 -11.29
N LYS A 76 -1.95 10.63 -10.87
CA LYS A 76 -0.77 11.39 -10.45
C LYS A 76 -0.34 12.32 -11.57
N GLY A 77 -0.37 13.63 -11.33
CA GLY A 77 0.20 14.64 -12.22
C GLY A 77 1.72 14.74 -12.06
N CYS A 78 2.39 15.35 -13.03
CA CYS A 78 3.80 15.70 -12.92
C CYS A 78 3.98 17.20 -12.66
N PHE A 79 5.02 17.54 -11.91
CA PHE A 79 5.38 18.93 -11.59
C PHE A 79 6.90 19.06 -11.59
N PRO A 80 7.49 20.12 -12.18
CA PRO A 80 8.93 20.24 -12.34
C PRO A 80 9.58 20.81 -11.06
N TYR A 81 9.61 20.01 -9.99
CA TYR A 81 10.11 20.42 -8.67
C TYR A 81 11.52 21.00 -8.70
N ASP A 82 12.44 20.34 -9.43
CA ASP A 82 13.84 20.77 -9.52
C ASP A 82 14.04 22.03 -10.39
N TYR A 83 13.07 22.35 -11.26
CA TYR A 83 13.12 23.54 -12.12
C TYR A 83 12.65 24.80 -11.40
N VAL A 84 11.66 24.68 -10.51
CA VAL A 84 11.10 25.81 -9.76
C VAL A 84 12.03 26.17 -8.60
N SER A 85 13.14 26.82 -8.94
CA SER A 85 14.16 27.27 -7.99
C SER A 85 13.80 28.56 -7.25
N ASP A 86 12.88 29.34 -7.81
CA ASP A 86 12.49 30.66 -7.34
C ASP A 86 11.05 30.99 -7.80
N VAL A 87 10.51 32.07 -7.25
CA VAL A 87 9.12 32.50 -7.51
C VAL A 87 8.96 33.04 -8.94
N GLU A 88 10.01 33.58 -9.57
CA GLU A 88 9.92 34.15 -10.92
C GLU A 88 9.63 33.07 -11.96
N LYS A 89 10.13 31.84 -11.76
CA LYS A 89 9.79 30.67 -12.58
C LYS A 89 8.30 30.38 -12.65
N LEU A 90 7.51 30.77 -11.66
CA LEU A 90 6.05 30.60 -11.69
C LEU A 90 5.38 31.50 -12.75
N ASN A 91 6.07 32.52 -13.25
CA ASN A 91 5.57 33.38 -14.32
C ASN A 91 5.81 32.79 -15.72
N ASP A 92 6.54 31.66 -15.84
CA ASP A 92 6.81 31.02 -17.13
C ASP A 92 5.50 30.64 -17.83
N THR A 93 5.33 31.08 -19.08
CA THR A 93 4.07 30.96 -19.83
C THR A 93 3.94 29.65 -20.61
N CYS A 94 4.92 28.76 -20.50
CA CYS A 94 4.90 27.43 -21.11
C CYS A 94 5.26 26.38 -20.07
N LEU A 95 4.80 25.15 -20.31
CA LEU A 95 5.27 24.01 -19.56
C LEU A 95 6.77 23.84 -19.81
N SER A 96 7.53 23.60 -18.74
CA SER A 96 8.97 23.38 -18.83
C SER A 96 9.30 22.24 -19.80
N PRO A 97 10.42 22.31 -20.54
CA PRO A 97 10.87 21.23 -21.40
C PRO A 97 10.98 19.91 -20.64
N LYS A 98 10.81 18.78 -21.35
CA LYS A 98 10.82 17.43 -20.74
C LYS A 98 12.07 17.17 -19.91
N GLU A 99 13.22 17.67 -20.35
CA GLU A 99 14.52 17.52 -19.68
C GLU A 99 14.59 18.25 -18.33
N LYS A 100 13.71 19.24 -18.10
CA LYS A 100 13.61 19.99 -16.84
C LYS A 100 12.64 19.35 -15.84
N LEU A 101 11.95 18.28 -16.24
CA LEU A 101 11.09 17.46 -15.37
C LEU A 101 11.83 16.25 -14.77
N TYR A 102 13.15 16.15 -14.97
CA TYR A 102 13.99 15.15 -14.34
C TYR A 102 13.84 15.19 -12.81
N SER A 103 13.66 14.02 -12.18
CA SER A 103 13.54 13.91 -10.74
C SER A 103 14.88 13.53 -10.14
N ARG A 104 15.58 14.46 -9.48
CA ARG A 104 16.82 14.15 -8.75
C ARG A 104 16.61 13.18 -7.59
N LEU A 105 15.42 13.20 -6.99
CA LEU A 105 15.05 12.31 -5.88
C LEU A 105 15.02 10.84 -6.31
N ASN A 106 14.46 10.57 -7.49
CA ASN A 106 14.33 9.21 -8.03
C ASN A 106 15.44 8.86 -9.03
N ASN A 107 16.25 9.85 -9.41
CA ASN A 107 17.29 9.75 -10.43
C ASN A 107 16.74 9.22 -11.77
N GLU A 108 15.57 9.72 -12.19
CA GLU A 108 14.84 9.24 -13.36
C GLU A 108 14.23 10.40 -14.20
N ASP A 109 14.15 10.18 -15.51
CA ASP A 109 13.42 11.03 -16.44
C ASP A 109 11.92 10.76 -16.37
N ILE A 110 11.12 11.78 -16.68
CA ILE A 110 9.68 11.61 -16.90
C ILE A 110 9.40 10.77 -18.14
N THR A 111 8.37 9.93 -18.09
CA THR A 111 7.91 9.15 -19.24
C THR A 111 7.31 10.06 -20.33
N ASP A 112 7.32 9.62 -21.59
CA ASP A 112 6.65 10.34 -22.67
C ASP A 112 5.14 10.49 -22.41
N ASP A 113 4.51 9.44 -21.89
CA ASP A 113 3.09 9.41 -21.58
C ASP A 113 2.72 10.44 -20.49
N ASP A 114 3.53 10.57 -19.44
CA ASP A 114 3.31 11.57 -18.38
C ASP A 114 3.52 12.98 -18.90
N TYR A 115 4.52 13.21 -19.76
CA TYR A 115 4.76 14.52 -20.36
C TYR A 115 3.64 14.93 -21.33
N GLN A 116 3.15 14.02 -22.16
CA GLN A 116 2.00 14.26 -23.03
C GLN A 116 0.74 14.55 -22.22
N HIS A 117 0.54 13.82 -21.11
CA HIS A 117 -0.58 14.06 -20.22
C HIS A 117 -0.51 15.46 -19.58
N ALA A 118 0.66 15.91 -19.14
CA ALA A 118 0.87 17.25 -18.60
C ALA A 118 0.53 18.35 -19.61
N ASN A 119 0.95 18.18 -20.87
CA ASN A 119 0.59 19.08 -21.96
C ASN A 119 -0.92 19.10 -22.20
N HIS A 120 -1.57 17.94 -22.15
CA HIS A 120 -3.03 17.85 -22.27
C HIS A 120 -3.74 18.60 -21.13
N VAL A 121 -3.29 18.43 -19.89
CA VAL A 121 -3.83 19.18 -18.73
C VAL A 121 -3.60 20.69 -18.91
N TRP A 122 -2.40 21.11 -19.28
CA TRP A 122 -2.07 22.53 -19.51
C TRP A 122 -3.03 23.18 -20.51
N ASN A 123 -3.29 22.49 -21.63
CA ASN A 123 -4.19 22.97 -22.69
C ASN A 123 -5.66 22.91 -22.26
N ALA A 124 -6.12 21.80 -21.68
CA ALA A 124 -7.52 21.61 -21.29
C ALA A 124 -7.99 22.61 -20.21
N PHE A 125 -7.08 23.02 -19.33
CA PHE A 125 -7.36 24.00 -18.28
C PHE A 125 -7.00 25.44 -18.67
N ASN A 126 -6.58 25.68 -19.93
CA ASN A 126 -6.18 26.99 -20.44
C ASN A 126 -5.14 27.70 -19.55
N ILE A 127 -4.18 26.93 -19.02
CA ILE A 127 -3.15 27.42 -18.12
C ILE A 127 -2.29 28.47 -18.82
N LYS A 128 -2.05 29.59 -18.12
CA LYS A 128 -1.30 30.74 -18.66
C LYS A 128 0.10 30.89 -18.08
N SER A 129 0.33 30.32 -16.91
CA SER A 129 1.62 30.35 -16.24
C SER A 129 1.87 29.08 -15.44
N LEU A 130 3.14 28.79 -15.15
CA LEU A 130 3.54 27.67 -14.30
C LEU A 130 2.96 27.81 -12.88
N GLY A 131 2.72 29.03 -12.41
CA GLY A 131 2.00 29.31 -11.17
C GLY A 131 0.55 28.81 -11.21
N ASN A 132 -0.19 29.08 -12.29
CA ASN A 132 -1.55 28.53 -12.44
C ASN A 132 -1.54 27.00 -12.53
N TYR A 133 -0.53 26.41 -13.16
CA TYR A 133 -0.34 24.96 -13.18
C TYR A 133 -0.09 24.40 -11.77
N SER A 134 0.74 25.08 -10.97
CA SER A 134 1.02 24.74 -9.56
C SER A 134 -0.26 24.80 -8.72
N ASP A 135 -1.05 25.88 -8.84
CA ASP A 135 -2.31 26.02 -8.12
C ASP A 135 -3.28 24.88 -8.46
N LEU A 136 -3.39 24.53 -9.75
CA LEU A 136 -4.21 23.40 -10.18
C LEU A 136 -3.69 22.07 -9.62
N TYR A 137 -2.38 21.86 -9.66
CA TYR A 137 -1.73 20.65 -9.15
C TYR A 137 -1.97 20.46 -7.64
N VAL A 138 -1.70 21.49 -6.85
CA VAL A 138 -1.88 21.48 -5.39
C VAL A 138 -3.35 21.34 -5.04
N LYS A 139 -4.24 22.10 -5.69
CA LYS A 139 -5.69 21.98 -5.47
C LYS A 139 -6.18 20.56 -5.76
N THR A 140 -5.72 19.95 -6.85
CA THR A 140 -6.05 18.57 -7.19
C THR A 140 -5.61 17.61 -6.10
N TYR A 141 -4.37 17.75 -5.62
CA TYR A 141 -3.84 16.90 -4.56
C TYR A 141 -4.65 17.01 -3.26
N VAL A 142 -5.00 18.23 -2.84
CA VAL A 142 -5.84 18.47 -1.66
C VAL A 142 -7.22 17.87 -1.81
N LEU A 143 -7.85 18.00 -3.00
CA LEU A 143 -9.18 17.44 -3.26
C LEU A 143 -9.17 15.92 -3.23
N LEU A 144 -8.19 15.27 -3.86
CA LEU A 144 -8.05 13.82 -3.83
C LEU A 144 -7.77 13.30 -2.42
N LEU A 145 -6.89 13.97 -1.67
CA LEU A 145 -6.59 13.60 -0.29
C LEU A 145 -7.84 13.74 0.60
N SER A 146 -8.61 14.81 0.41
CA SER A 146 -9.86 15.04 1.13
C SER A 146 -10.89 13.95 0.83
N ASP A 147 -11.07 13.58 -0.44
CA ASP A 147 -11.97 12.48 -0.84
C ASP A 147 -11.55 11.14 -0.20
N ILE A 148 -10.26 10.81 -0.24
CA ILE A 148 -9.73 9.59 0.39
C ILE A 148 -9.97 9.60 1.89
N PHE A 149 -9.67 10.72 2.56
CA PHE A 149 -9.76 10.80 4.02
C PHE A 149 -11.21 10.80 4.52
N GLU A 150 -12.14 11.44 3.81
CA GLU A 150 -13.57 11.38 4.12
C GLU A 150 -14.14 9.97 3.94
N ASN A 151 -13.70 9.25 2.90
CA ASN A 151 -14.05 7.84 2.72
C ASN A 151 -13.49 6.99 3.87
N PHE A 152 -12.21 7.17 4.21
CA PHE A 152 -11.57 6.49 5.34
C PHE A 152 -12.34 6.73 6.64
N ARG A 153 -12.71 7.99 6.93
CA ARG A 153 -13.54 8.36 8.09
C ARG A 153 -14.89 7.64 8.09
N SER A 154 -15.58 7.61 6.97
CA SER A 154 -16.86 6.89 6.81
C SER A 154 -16.70 5.40 7.08
N VAL A 155 -15.65 4.77 6.54
CA VAL A 155 -15.35 3.35 6.76
C VAL A 155 -15.05 3.07 8.23
N CYS A 156 -14.19 3.86 8.88
CA CYS A 156 -13.87 3.69 10.30
C CYS A 156 -15.09 3.88 11.21
N MET A 157 -15.92 4.88 10.92
CA MET A 157 -17.17 5.08 11.66
C MET A 157 -18.14 3.90 11.51
N LYS A 158 -18.27 3.33 10.30
CA LYS A 158 -19.11 2.15 10.08
C LYS A 158 -18.55 0.88 10.73
N ALA A 159 -17.24 0.66 10.62
CA ALA A 159 -16.59 -0.58 11.06
C ALA A 159 -16.33 -0.62 12.57
N TYR A 160 -15.88 0.49 13.15
CA TYR A 160 -15.39 0.56 14.53
C TYR A 160 -16.21 1.51 15.41
N ASN A 161 -17.06 2.36 14.80
CA ASN A 161 -17.73 3.47 15.47
C ASN A 161 -16.70 4.35 16.22
N LEU A 162 -15.55 4.55 15.58
CA LEU A 162 -14.45 5.41 16.02
C LEU A 162 -14.11 6.34 14.87
N ASP A 163 -13.95 7.62 15.20
CA ASP A 163 -13.65 8.63 14.20
C ASP A 163 -12.13 8.84 14.13
N PRO A 164 -11.46 8.56 12.98
CA PRO A 164 -10.01 8.64 12.84
C PRO A 164 -9.43 10.03 13.14
N VAL A 165 -10.23 11.10 13.08
CA VAL A 165 -9.76 12.47 13.36
C VAL A 165 -9.33 12.69 14.81
N TRP A 166 -9.74 11.83 15.74
CA TRP A 166 -9.33 11.88 17.15
C TRP A 166 -7.98 11.22 17.41
N TYR A 167 -7.36 10.65 16.38
CA TYR A 167 -6.13 9.89 16.49
C TYR A 167 -5.01 10.57 15.71
N TYR A 168 -3.82 10.63 16.32
CA TYR A 168 -2.64 11.14 15.63
C TYR A 168 -2.19 10.26 14.47
N THR A 169 -2.35 8.93 14.60
CA THR A 169 -1.88 7.95 13.62
C THR A 169 -2.81 6.73 13.57
N ALA A 170 -2.77 5.99 12.45
CA ALA A 170 -3.57 4.78 12.27
C ALA A 170 -3.34 3.67 13.33
N PRO A 171 -2.11 3.43 13.85
CA PRO A 171 -1.91 2.48 14.94
C PRO A 171 -2.71 2.81 16.21
N GLY A 172 -2.86 4.09 16.56
CA GLY A 172 -3.68 4.50 17.71
C GLY A 172 -5.15 4.16 17.52
N LEU A 173 -5.68 4.43 16.32
CA LEU A 173 -7.04 4.03 15.95
C LEU A 173 -7.20 2.50 16.00
N SER A 174 -6.26 1.74 15.45
CA SER A 174 -6.30 0.27 15.45
C SER A 174 -6.25 -0.29 16.87
N TRP A 175 -5.43 0.30 17.74
CA TRP A 175 -5.33 -0.09 19.15
C TRP A 175 -6.64 0.12 19.89
N ASP A 176 -7.24 1.30 19.79
CA ASP A 176 -8.53 1.59 20.41
C ASP A 176 -9.66 0.76 19.81
N SER A 177 -9.62 0.50 18.50
CA SER A 177 -10.57 -0.40 17.84
C SER A 177 -10.50 -1.80 18.46
N MET A 178 -9.29 -2.33 18.67
CA MET A 178 -9.07 -3.63 19.32
C MET A 178 -9.56 -3.62 20.78
N LEU A 179 -9.24 -2.58 21.56
CA LEU A 179 -9.70 -2.47 22.96
C LEU A 179 -11.23 -2.41 23.05
N LYS A 180 -11.87 -1.62 22.18
CA LYS A 180 -13.33 -1.48 22.13
C LYS A 180 -14.03 -2.78 21.73
N LEU A 181 -13.46 -3.53 20.78
CA LEU A 181 -14.02 -4.81 20.34
C LEU A 181 -13.88 -5.89 21.41
N THR A 182 -12.73 -5.95 22.09
CA THR A 182 -12.42 -7.01 23.06
C THR A 182 -12.90 -6.70 24.48
N ASN A 183 -13.14 -5.42 24.80
CA ASN A 183 -13.39 -4.90 26.15
C ASN A 183 -12.28 -5.23 27.17
N VAL A 184 -11.08 -5.58 26.70
CA VAL A 184 -9.92 -5.81 27.57
C VAL A 184 -9.46 -4.49 28.16
N LYS A 185 -9.15 -4.50 29.46
CA LYS A 185 -8.51 -3.38 30.14
C LYS A 185 -7.03 -3.70 30.30
N ILE A 186 -6.18 -2.93 29.64
CA ILE A 186 -4.73 -3.06 29.75
C ILE A 186 -4.25 -2.07 30.81
N GLU A 187 -3.51 -2.56 31.79
CA GLU A 187 -2.97 -1.77 32.88
C GLU A 187 -1.69 -1.03 32.44
N LEU A 188 -1.44 0.12 33.05
CA LEU A 188 -0.21 0.86 32.84
C LEU A 188 0.96 0.14 33.52
N LEU A 189 2.11 0.03 32.82
CA LEU A 189 3.34 -0.47 33.42
C LEU A 189 3.86 0.57 34.42
N MET A 190 3.69 0.30 35.71
CA MET A 190 4.11 1.22 36.79
C MET A 190 5.54 0.95 37.28
N ASP A 191 6.06 -0.27 37.04
CA ASP A 191 7.38 -0.70 37.46
C ASP A 191 8.37 -0.66 36.28
N TYR A 192 9.56 -0.11 36.53
CA TYR A 192 10.65 -0.03 35.57
C TYR A 192 11.13 -1.41 35.09
N ASP A 193 11.16 -2.40 35.98
CA ASP A 193 11.59 -3.76 35.63
C ASP A 193 10.57 -4.47 34.72
N MET A 194 9.28 -4.15 34.85
CA MET A 194 8.25 -4.64 33.91
C MET A 194 8.45 -4.06 32.52
N TYR A 195 8.76 -2.76 32.41
CA TYR A 195 9.09 -2.13 31.13
C TYR A 195 10.32 -2.80 30.50
N LEU A 196 11.41 -2.97 31.26
CA LEU A 196 12.62 -3.62 30.78
C LEU A 196 12.38 -5.07 30.35
N PHE A 197 11.52 -5.80 31.06
CA PHE A 197 11.17 -7.16 30.70
C PHE A 197 10.48 -7.21 29.33
N VAL A 198 9.49 -6.33 29.09
CA VAL A 198 8.79 -6.24 27.80
C VAL A 198 9.75 -5.82 26.70
N GLU A 199 10.51 -4.75 26.91
CA GLU A 199 11.45 -4.20 25.92
C GLU A 199 12.49 -5.25 25.50
N LYS A 200 13.10 -5.96 26.45
CA LYS A 200 14.07 -7.04 26.18
C LYS A 200 13.42 -8.23 25.46
N GLY A 201 12.10 -8.38 25.55
CA GLY A 201 11.31 -9.43 24.90
C GLY A 201 10.93 -9.14 23.45
N ILE A 202 10.97 -7.88 23.00
CA ILE A 202 10.56 -7.50 21.65
C ILE A 202 11.48 -8.16 20.61
N ARG A 203 10.89 -8.88 19.65
CA ARG A 203 11.56 -9.43 18.48
C ARG A 203 10.79 -9.01 17.23
N VAL A 204 11.51 -8.72 16.16
CA VAL A 204 10.93 -8.35 14.87
C VAL A 204 10.88 -9.55 13.93
N GLY A 205 10.27 -9.36 12.76
CA GLY A 205 10.21 -10.40 11.73
C GLY A 205 11.59 -10.96 11.38
N ILE A 206 11.67 -12.28 11.24
CA ILE A 206 12.90 -12.97 10.84
C ILE A 206 13.13 -12.72 9.35
N SER A 207 14.28 -12.15 9.01
CA SER A 207 14.76 -12.02 7.64
C SER A 207 15.96 -12.95 7.44
N GLN A 208 15.86 -13.87 6.49
CA GLN A 208 16.92 -14.84 6.20
C GLN A 208 17.15 -14.94 4.69
N CYS A 209 18.40 -14.76 4.27
CA CYS A 209 18.85 -14.98 2.91
C CYS A 209 19.77 -16.21 2.88
N SER A 210 19.20 -17.38 2.58
CA SER A 210 19.97 -18.64 2.50
C SER A 210 20.76 -18.78 1.20
N ASN A 211 20.32 -18.09 0.13
CA ASN A 211 21.03 -18.02 -1.14
C ASN A 211 20.95 -16.58 -1.68
N ARG A 212 22.10 -16.00 -2.01
CA ARG A 212 22.22 -14.59 -2.42
C ARG A 212 21.55 -14.32 -3.77
N TYR A 213 21.54 -15.30 -4.66
CA TYR A 213 20.95 -15.14 -5.99
C TYR A 213 20.38 -16.46 -6.50
N ALA A 214 19.13 -16.40 -6.95
CA ALA A 214 18.47 -17.48 -7.65
C ALA A 214 17.74 -16.88 -8.86
N ARG A 215 17.83 -17.56 -10.00
CA ARG A 215 17.15 -17.17 -11.24
C ARG A 215 16.41 -18.38 -11.79
N ALA A 216 15.14 -18.16 -12.12
CA ALA A 216 14.34 -19.14 -12.82
C ALA A 216 14.84 -19.32 -14.27
N ASN A 217 14.97 -20.55 -14.72
CA ASN A 217 15.26 -20.97 -16.08
C ASN A 217 14.23 -22.02 -16.46
N ASN A 218 13.12 -21.60 -17.06
CA ASN A 218 12.08 -22.51 -17.54
C ASN A 218 11.45 -22.00 -18.82
N LYS A 219 10.83 -22.93 -19.55
CA LYS A 219 10.26 -22.73 -20.89
C LYS A 219 9.15 -21.66 -21.00
N PHE A 220 8.65 -21.14 -19.89
CA PHE A 220 7.61 -20.10 -19.88
C PHE A 220 8.20 -18.68 -19.86
N LEU A 221 9.52 -18.55 -19.69
CA LEU A 221 10.20 -17.25 -19.64
C LEU A 221 10.77 -16.88 -21.02
N PRO A 222 10.74 -15.60 -21.42
CA PRO A 222 11.24 -15.14 -22.72
C PRO A 222 12.76 -15.30 -22.89
N ASN A 223 13.49 -15.51 -21.81
CA ASN A 223 14.95 -15.67 -21.78
C ASN A 223 15.38 -17.10 -21.35
N PHE A 224 14.58 -18.11 -21.69
CA PHE A 224 14.88 -19.50 -21.42
C PHE A 224 16.15 -19.95 -22.16
N GLU A 225 17.07 -20.59 -21.46
CA GLU A 225 18.28 -21.16 -22.02
C GLU A 225 18.20 -22.70 -21.99
N PRO A 226 17.98 -23.38 -23.15
CA PRO A 226 17.84 -24.84 -23.20
C PRO A 226 19.10 -25.61 -22.77
N SER A 227 20.27 -24.96 -22.80
CA SER A 227 21.54 -25.55 -22.38
C SER A 227 21.71 -25.63 -20.86
N LYS A 228 20.89 -24.91 -20.09
CA LYS A 228 20.95 -24.88 -18.63
C LYS A 228 19.85 -25.76 -18.02
N PRO A 229 20.07 -26.34 -16.82
CA PRO A 229 19.05 -27.09 -16.11
C PRO A 229 17.78 -26.27 -15.90
N GLN A 230 16.63 -26.92 -16.03
CA GLN A 230 15.34 -26.29 -15.81
C GLN A 230 15.09 -26.11 -14.31
N ASN A 231 14.66 -24.92 -13.89
CA ASN A 231 14.26 -24.66 -12.50
C ASN A 231 13.12 -23.63 -12.42
N PHE A 232 12.49 -23.58 -11.26
CA PHE A 232 11.34 -22.71 -10.97
C PHE A 232 11.56 -22.00 -9.63
N LEU A 233 11.00 -20.80 -9.51
CA LEU A 233 10.95 -20.07 -8.25
C LEU A 233 9.50 -20.03 -7.77
N LEU A 234 9.32 -20.23 -6.46
CA LEU A 234 8.04 -20.15 -5.78
C LEU A 234 8.08 -18.97 -4.82
N TYR A 235 7.10 -18.07 -4.94
CA TYR A 235 6.88 -17.00 -3.98
C TYR A 235 5.63 -17.34 -3.17
N LEU A 236 5.79 -17.44 -1.85
CA LEU A 236 4.71 -17.66 -0.92
C LEU A 236 4.61 -16.44 -0.02
N ASP A 237 3.40 -15.91 0.12
CA ASP A 237 3.10 -14.82 1.04
C ASP A 237 1.99 -15.27 1.99
N ALA A 238 2.22 -15.08 3.29
CA ALA A 238 1.26 -15.43 4.31
C ALA A 238 0.32 -14.25 4.55
N ASN A 239 -0.92 -14.39 4.09
CA ASN A 239 -1.95 -13.38 4.30
C ASN A 239 -2.16 -13.13 5.79
N ASN A 240 -2.04 -11.86 6.20
CA ASN A 240 -2.28 -11.42 7.58
C ASN A 240 -1.42 -12.13 8.65
N LEU A 241 -0.11 -12.28 8.40
CA LEU A 241 0.81 -13.01 9.30
C LEU A 241 0.77 -12.54 10.77
N TYR A 242 0.55 -11.24 11.01
CA TYR A 242 0.53 -10.65 12.36
C TYR A 242 -0.86 -10.29 12.89
N GLY A 243 -1.85 -10.17 12.00
CA GLY A 243 -3.14 -9.58 12.38
C GLY A 243 -4.20 -10.59 12.77
#